data_AF-B5DJR2-F1
#
_entry.id   AF-B5DJR2-F1
#
_cell.length_a   1.000
_cell.length_b   1.000
_cell.length_c   1.000
_cell.angle_alpha   90.00
_cell.angle_beta   90.00
_cell.angle_gamma   90.00
#
_symmetry.space_group_name_H-M   'P 1'
#
loop_
_entity.id
_entity.type
_entity.pdbx_description
1 polymer ?
#
loop_
_entity_poly.entity_id
_entity_poly.type
_entity_poly.pdbx_seq_one_letter_code
_entity_poly.pdbx_strand_id
1 'polypeptide(L)'
;MNPICRIDINLPECQKWMDDVYNKCREIFSREVASSAWWQDETPAIYKENIHAMTAIDCHKLKRDLAREVAATGTGSSAPTGPRSFLWWHKVILVVAYLLVFAALVFLYRCVNARCNGREHVREHGHGQGHVKIKEGTVAIEPDEALRPISRLEPKEKKEKSKKHWLRRKCRHVFVHSEAELRRQQAKREREERVHEEHVKHKIEKWTHARELEEQKRRDKKERSKSPSE
;
A
#
# COMPACT_ATOMS: atom_id res chain seq x y z
N MET A 1 47.55 1.06 -7.75
CA MET A 1 47.67 -0.32 -8.28
C MET A 1 49.16 -0.67 -8.41
N ASN A 2 49.58 -1.87 -8.00
CA ASN A 2 50.95 -2.33 -8.23
C ASN A 2 51.23 -2.41 -9.75
N PRO A 3 52.38 -1.90 -10.27
CA PRO A 3 52.71 -2.02 -11.69
C PRO A 3 52.75 -3.46 -12.19
N ILE A 4 53.10 -4.44 -11.34
CA ILE A 4 53.08 -5.87 -11.69
C ILE A 4 51.65 -6.34 -11.99
N CYS A 5 50.67 -5.87 -11.21
CA CYS A 5 49.26 -6.16 -11.41
C CYS A 5 48.63 -5.43 -12.60
N ARG A 6 49.31 -4.43 -13.19
CA ARG A 6 48.85 -3.76 -14.42
C ARG A 6 49.18 -4.57 -15.67
N ILE A 7 50.21 -5.40 -15.63
CA ILE A 7 50.66 -6.20 -16.77
C ILE A 7 49.75 -7.42 -16.91
N ASP A 8 49.56 -8.18 -15.84
CA ASP A 8 48.57 -9.27 -15.77
C ASP A 8 48.20 -9.56 -14.30
N ILE A 9 46.89 -9.56 -14.04
CA ILE A 9 46.30 -9.78 -12.70
C ILE A 9 46.46 -11.24 -12.25
N ASN A 10 46.65 -12.17 -13.19
CA ASN A 10 46.77 -13.60 -12.90
C ASN A 10 48.20 -14.03 -12.54
N LEU A 11 49.18 -13.12 -12.55
CA LEU A 11 50.52 -13.46 -12.09
C LEU A 11 50.49 -13.84 -10.61
N PRO A 12 51.22 -14.90 -10.21
CA PRO A 12 51.28 -15.33 -8.81
C PRO A 12 51.87 -14.25 -7.90
N GLU A 13 52.77 -13.42 -8.42
CA GLU A 13 53.34 -12.28 -7.69
C GLU A 13 52.30 -11.19 -7.40
N CYS A 14 51.38 -10.93 -8.34
CA CYS A 14 50.29 -9.99 -8.14
C CYS A 14 49.27 -10.54 -7.14
N GLN A 15 48.90 -11.81 -7.25
CA GLN A 15 47.98 -12.47 -6.32
C GLN A 15 48.51 -12.44 -4.89
N LYS A 16 49.79 -12.79 -4.71
CA LYS A 16 50.45 -12.73 -3.41
C LYS A 16 50.45 -11.31 -2.83
N TRP A 17 50.76 -10.31 -3.66
CA TRP A 17 50.71 -8.92 -3.23
C TRP A 17 49.29 -8.48 -2.84
N MET A 18 48.26 -8.88 -3.60
CA MET A 18 46.87 -8.57 -3.26
C MET A 18 46.42 -9.22 -1.94
N ASP A 19 46.81 -10.47 -1.70
CA ASP A 19 46.52 -11.17 -0.45
C ASP A 19 47.21 -10.50 0.75
N ASP A 20 48.47 -10.11 0.61
CA ASP A 20 49.23 -9.41 1.64
C ASP A 20 48.60 -8.05 1.98
N VAL A 21 48.18 -7.30 0.95
CA VAL A 21 47.49 -6.01 1.11
C VAL A 21 46.11 -6.20 1.75
N TYR A 22 45.35 -7.21 1.33
CA TYR A 22 44.04 -7.51 1.91
C TYR A 22 44.15 -7.85 3.39
N ASN A 23 45.09 -8.73 3.76
CA ASN A 23 45.33 -9.10 5.14
C ASN A 23 45.76 -7.91 5.99
N LYS A 24 46.64 -7.05 5.46
CA LYS A 24 47.08 -5.86 6.18
C LYS A 24 45.96 -4.85 6.38
N CYS A 25 45.17 -4.58 5.34
CA CYS A 25 44.03 -3.69 5.45
C CYS A 25 42.97 -4.21 6.41
N ARG A 26 42.72 -5.53 6.42
CA ARG A 26 41.82 -6.17 7.37
C ARG A 26 42.28 -5.99 8.82
N GLU A 27 43.59 -6.13 9.09
CA GLU A 27 44.19 -5.89 10.41
C GLU A 27 44.08 -4.41 10.84
N ILE A 28 44.32 -3.47 9.92
CA ILE A 28 44.19 -2.04 10.21
C ILE A 28 42.72 -1.68 10.51
N PHE A 29 41.77 -2.19 9.73
CA PHE A 29 40.34 -1.95 9.94
C PHE A 29 39.80 -2.58 11.23
N SER A 30 40.40 -3.67 11.71
CA SER A 30 39.99 -4.26 12.99
C SER A 30 40.55 -3.49 14.20
N ARG A 31 41.64 -2.74 14.03
CA ARG A 31 42.32 -2.01 15.11
C ARG A 31 41.95 -0.52 15.17
N GLU A 32 41.73 0.12 14.02
CA GLU A 32 41.47 1.55 13.92
C GLU A 32 40.05 1.82 13.37
N VAL A 33 39.24 2.52 14.16
CA VAL A 33 37.97 3.08 13.67
C VAL A 33 38.33 4.28 12.79
N ALA A 34 38.12 4.14 11.48
CA ALA A 34 38.52 5.11 10.47
C ALA A 34 38.25 6.56 10.89
N SER A 35 39.32 7.37 10.96
CA SER A 35 39.27 8.81 11.20
C SER A 35 38.25 9.45 10.26
N SER A 36 37.29 10.19 10.81
CA SER A 36 36.10 10.76 10.16
C SER A 36 36.38 11.86 9.13
N ALA A 37 37.47 11.78 8.38
CA ALA A 37 37.81 12.68 7.28
C ALA A 37 38.38 11.97 6.03
N TRP A 38 38.43 10.62 6.01
CA TRP A 38 39.02 9.84 4.91
C TRP A 38 38.32 10.00 3.54
N TRP A 39 37.14 10.62 3.49
CA TRP A 39 36.39 10.87 2.25
C TRP A 39 36.72 12.20 1.56
N GLN A 40 37.44 13.12 2.21
CA GLN A 40 37.72 14.46 1.63
C GLN A 40 38.97 14.50 0.75
N ASP A 41 39.80 13.46 0.77
CA ASP A 41 41.05 13.44 0.02
C ASP A 41 40.87 12.67 -1.30
N GLU A 42 40.77 13.41 -2.41
CA GLU A 42 40.64 12.90 -3.78
C GLU A 42 41.99 12.49 -4.40
N THR A 43 43.09 12.61 -3.67
CA THR A 43 44.41 12.22 -4.20
C THR A 43 44.45 10.71 -4.50
N PRO A 44 44.93 10.31 -5.70
CA PRO A 44 44.98 8.90 -6.10
C PRO A 44 45.85 8.09 -5.15
N ALA A 45 45.56 6.79 -5.00
CA ALA A 45 46.37 5.91 -4.18
C ALA A 45 47.81 5.86 -4.72
N ILE A 46 48.75 6.53 -4.02
CA ILE A 46 50.17 6.46 -4.33
C ILE A 46 50.62 5.04 -4.00
N TYR A 47 51.20 4.36 -4.99
CA TYR A 47 51.78 3.04 -4.79
C TYR A 47 52.94 3.16 -3.78
N LYS A 48 52.85 2.40 -2.69
CA LYS A 48 53.93 2.24 -1.73
C LYS A 48 54.53 0.85 -1.93
N GLU A 49 55.85 0.79 -2.18
CA GLU A 49 56.58 -0.48 -2.30
C GLU A 49 56.56 -1.29 -1.00
N ASN A 50 56.49 -0.61 0.15
CA ASN A 50 56.46 -1.25 1.45
C ASN A 50 55.02 -1.36 1.96
N ILE A 51 54.46 -2.59 1.92
CA ILE A 51 53.10 -2.93 2.39
C ILE A 51 52.92 -2.58 3.87
N HIS A 52 53.98 -2.69 4.67
CA HIS A 52 53.92 -2.38 6.11
C HIS A 52 53.78 -0.88 6.42
N ALA A 53 54.05 -0.01 5.45
CA ALA A 53 53.86 1.44 5.58
C ALA A 53 52.46 1.92 5.13
N MET A 54 51.54 0.99 4.84
CA MET A 54 50.15 1.30 4.51
C MET A 54 49.37 1.73 5.76
N THR A 55 48.62 2.81 5.61
CA THR A 55 47.73 3.37 6.63
C THR A 55 46.27 3.02 6.31
N ALA A 56 45.35 3.24 7.27
CA ALA A 56 43.90 3.04 7.05
C ALA A 56 43.36 3.84 5.85
N ILE A 57 43.94 5.02 5.59
CA ILE A 57 43.58 5.90 4.47
C ILE A 57 43.93 5.22 3.14
N ASP A 58 45.11 4.60 3.04
CA ASP A 58 45.59 3.92 1.83
C ASP A 58 44.68 2.74 1.47
N CYS A 59 44.26 1.96 2.47
CA CYS A 59 43.32 0.85 2.31
C CYS A 59 41.94 1.31 1.81
N HIS A 60 41.44 2.44 2.32
CA HIS A 60 40.20 3.04 1.84
C HIS A 60 40.30 3.53 0.40
N LYS A 61 41.41 4.18 0.02
CA LYS A 61 41.66 4.63 -1.35
C LYS A 61 41.72 3.44 -2.32
N LEU A 62 42.45 2.38 -1.96
CA LEU A 62 42.55 1.17 -2.76
C LEU A 62 41.18 0.50 -2.98
N LYS A 63 40.36 0.38 -1.92
CA LYS A 63 39.00 -0.15 -2.02
C LYS A 63 38.13 0.65 -2.99
N ARG A 64 38.25 1.98 -2.97
CA ARG A 64 37.49 2.88 -3.85
C ARG A 64 37.94 2.75 -5.30
N ASP A 65 39.24 2.69 -5.55
CA ASP A 65 39.79 2.54 -6.90
C ASP A 65 39.44 1.18 -7.50
N LEU A 66 39.53 0.09 -6.72
CA LEU A 66 39.04 -1.23 -7.11
C LEU A 66 37.54 -1.22 -7.43
N ALA A 67 36.72 -0.57 -6.59
CA ALA A 67 35.28 -0.46 -6.87
C ALA A 67 35.01 0.32 -8.17
N ARG A 68 35.82 1.35 -8.46
CA ARG A 68 35.72 2.13 -9.71
C ARG A 68 36.15 1.30 -10.92
N GLU A 69 37.24 0.54 -10.82
CA GLU A 69 37.73 -0.34 -11.88
C GLU A 69 36.75 -1.49 -12.15
N VAL A 70 36.17 -2.10 -11.12
CA VAL A 70 35.12 -3.14 -11.24
C VAL A 70 33.84 -2.56 -11.85
N ALA A 71 33.47 -1.32 -11.50
CA ALA A 71 32.33 -0.65 -12.13
C ALA A 71 32.60 -0.35 -13.61
N ALA A 72 33.80 0.13 -13.95
CA ALA A 72 34.19 0.42 -15.32
C ALA A 72 34.31 -0.84 -16.19
N THR A 73 34.90 -1.92 -15.66
CA THR A 73 34.99 -3.23 -16.35
C THR A 73 33.65 -3.95 -16.39
N GLY A 74 32.76 -3.72 -15.42
CA GLY A 74 31.38 -4.22 -15.42
C GLY A 74 30.50 -3.64 -16.54
N THR A 75 30.91 -2.52 -17.14
CA THR A 75 30.20 -1.86 -18.25
C THR A 75 30.82 -2.09 -19.63
N GLY A 76 31.97 -2.75 -19.75
CA GLY A 76 32.65 -2.83 -21.04
C GLY A 76 33.80 -3.83 -21.13
N SER A 77 33.52 -5.13 -21.08
CA SER A 77 34.27 -6.14 -21.84
C SER A 77 33.57 -7.51 -21.77
N SER A 78 33.20 -8.01 -22.95
CA SER A 78 33.13 -9.42 -23.38
C SER A 78 32.77 -10.53 -22.37
N ALA A 79 31.66 -11.21 -22.69
CA ALA A 79 31.15 -12.48 -22.15
C ALA A 79 32.17 -13.50 -21.60
N PRO A 80 31.77 -14.27 -20.58
CA PRO A 80 31.36 -15.64 -20.87
C PRO A 80 29.88 -15.90 -20.57
N THR A 81 29.37 -16.88 -21.29
CA THR A 81 27.98 -17.22 -21.56
C THR A 81 27.30 -17.89 -20.35
N GLY A 82 26.30 -17.22 -19.74
CA GLY A 82 25.41 -17.74 -18.65
C GLY A 82 25.86 -17.39 -17.21
N PRO A 83 24.98 -17.09 -16.22
CA PRO A 83 23.51 -17.08 -16.13
C PRO A 83 22.92 -15.65 -16.02
N ARG A 84 23.47 -14.67 -16.75
CA ARG A 84 22.95 -13.28 -16.72
C ARG A 84 21.51 -13.15 -17.25
N SER A 85 21.11 -14.01 -18.17
CA SER A 85 19.73 -14.08 -18.67
C SER A 85 18.74 -14.42 -17.55
N PHE A 86 19.13 -15.29 -16.61
CA PHE A 86 18.24 -15.71 -15.52
C PHE A 86 17.89 -14.56 -14.57
N LEU A 87 18.86 -13.68 -14.28
CA LEU A 87 18.67 -12.49 -13.46
C LEU A 87 17.81 -11.42 -14.15
N TRP A 88 17.93 -11.28 -15.48
CA TRP A 88 17.10 -10.35 -16.24
C TRP A 88 15.65 -10.81 -16.32
N TRP A 89 15.42 -12.10 -16.59
CA TRP A 89 14.07 -12.69 -16.57
C TRP A 89 13.39 -12.56 -15.20
N HIS A 90 14.15 -12.67 -14.10
CA HIS A 90 13.59 -12.43 -12.75
C HIS A 90 13.13 -10.98 -12.56
N LYS A 91 13.85 -10.00 -13.10
CA LYS A 91 13.41 -8.59 -13.06
C LYS A 91 12.15 -8.38 -13.89
N VAL A 92 12.07 -8.98 -15.07
CA VAL A 92 10.87 -8.91 -15.93
C VAL A 92 9.67 -9.56 -15.23
N ILE A 93 9.83 -10.74 -14.65
CA ILE A 93 8.78 -11.43 -13.88
C ILE A 93 8.32 -10.58 -12.70
N LEU A 94 9.23 -9.94 -11.97
CA LEU A 94 8.88 -9.09 -10.83
C LEU A 94 8.08 -7.85 -11.27
N VAL A 95 8.44 -7.23 -12.39
CA VAL A 95 7.70 -6.10 -12.97
C VAL A 95 6.29 -6.55 -13.40
N VAL A 96 6.17 -7.70 -14.07
CA VAL A 96 4.87 -8.24 -14.49
C VAL A 96 4.00 -8.57 -13.28
N ALA A 97 4.55 -9.22 -12.24
CA ALA A 97 3.84 -9.50 -11.01
C ALA A 97 3.34 -8.22 -10.33
N TYR A 98 4.16 -7.18 -10.28
CA TYR A 98 3.78 -5.87 -9.73
C TYR A 98 2.63 -5.24 -10.54
N LEU A 99 2.69 -5.29 -11.87
CA LEU A 99 1.62 -4.77 -12.74
C LEU A 99 0.30 -5.53 -12.55
N LEU A 100 0.34 -6.85 -12.36
CA LEU A 100 -0.85 -7.66 -12.08
C LEU A 100 -1.48 -7.30 -10.73
N VAL A 101 -0.67 -7.16 -9.68
CA VAL A 101 -1.16 -6.71 -8.36
C VAL A 101 -1.74 -5.31 -8.46
N PHE A 102 -1.07 -4.40 -9.16
CA PHE A 102 -1.56 -3.04 -9.37
C PHE A 102 -2.89 -3.03 -10.14
N ALA A 103 -3.02 -3.81 -11.22
CA ALA A 103 -4.25 -3.94 -11.97
C ALA A 103 -5.39 -4.53 -11.12
N ALA A 104 -5.11 -5.53 -10.28
CA ALA A 104 -6.08 -6.09 -9.35
C ALA A 104 -6.54 -5.06 -8.31
N LEU A 105 -5.62 -4.26 -7.75
CA LEU A 105 -5.96 -3.18 -6.83
C LEU A 105 -6.82 -2.11 -7.50
N VAL A 106 -6.49 -1.70 -8.72
CA VAL A 106 -7.29 -0.75 -9.51
C VAL A 106 -8.67 -1.34 -9.81
N PHE A 107 -8.75 -2.62 -10.16
CA PHE A 107 -10.02 -3.31 -10.41
C PHE A 107 -10.89 -3.37 -9.13
N LEU A 108 -10.31 -3.79 -8.00
CA LEU A 108 -11.01 -3.80 -6.71
C LEU A 108 -11.47 -2.39 -6.32
N TYR A 109 -10.62 -1.38 -6.47
CA TYR A 109 -10.98 0.00 -6.21
C TYR A 109 -12.13 0.46 -7.11
N ARG A 110 -12.14 0.11 -8.39
CA ARG A 110 -13.25 0.39 -9.31
C ARG A 110 -14.51 -0.36 -8.93
N CYS A 111 -14.42 -1.63 -8.53
CA CYS A 111 -15.57 -2.43 -8.09
C CYS A 111 -16.19 -1.87 -6.80
N VAL A 112 -15.38 -1.48 -5.83
CA VAL A 112 -15.85 -0.82 -4.60
C VAL A 112 -16.49 0.51 -4.94
N ASN A 113 -15.85 1.34 -5.76
CA ASN A 113 -16.39 2.63 -6.18
C ASN A 113 -17.72 2.48 -6.95
N ALA A 114 -17.84 1.47 -7.82
CA ALA A 114 -19.08 1.15 -8.52
C ALA A 114 -20.19 0.67 -7.57
N ARG A 115 -19.86 -0.16 -6.57
CA ARG A 115 -20.81 -0.62 -5.54
C ARG A 115 -21.27 0.51 -4.62
N CYS A 116 -20.39 1.45 -4.28
CA CYS A 116 -20.73 2.62 -3.48
C CYS A 116 -21.64 3.58 -4.28
N ASN A 117 -21.32 3.87 -5.53
CA ASN A 117 -22.13 4.75 -6.37
C ASN A 117 -23.48 4.11 -6.78
N GLY A 118 -23.54 2.78 -6.90
CA GLY A 118 -24.76 2.06 -7.26
C GLY A 118 -25.81 2.01 -6.13
N ARG A 119 -25.41 2.16 -4.86
CA ARG A 119 -26.35 2.18 -3.73
C ARG A 119 -27.09 3.50 -3.56
N GLU A 120 -26.56 4.60 -4.11
CA GLU A 120 -27.19 5.92 -4.02
C GLU A 120 -28.40 6.02 -4.97
N HIS A 121 -28.32 5.41 -6.16
CA HIS A 121 -29.40 5.49 -7.16
C HIS A 121 -30.62 4.58 -6.89
N VAL A 122 -30.48 3.51 -6.11
CA VAL A 122 -31.61 2.61 -5.78
C VAL A 122 -32.50 3.18 -4.68
N ARG A 123 -32.02 4.15 -3.91
CA ARG A 123 -32.78 4.74 -2.79
C ARG A 123 -33.73 5.86 -3.21
N GLU A 124 -33.59 6.42 -4.41
CA GLU A 124 -34.51 7.44 -4.95
C GLU A 124 -35.69 6.89 -5.77
N HIS A 125 -35.64 5.64 -6.24
CA HIS A 125 -36.75 5.05 -7.02
C HIS A 125 -37.76 4.21 -6.20
N GLY A 126 -37.58 4.12 -4.88
CA GLY A 126 -38.41 3.28 -4.00
C GLY A 126 -39.63 3.96 -3.38
N HIS A 127 -39.94 5.22 -3.71
CA HIS A 127 -41.07 5.92 -3.09
C HIS A 127 -41.85 6.74 -4.12
N GLY A 128 -42.89 6.11 -4.67
CA GLY A 128 -43.92 6.78 -5.45
C GLY A 128 -44.01 6.25 -6.86
N GLN A 129 -44.99 5.37 -7.11
CA GLN A 129 -46.14 5.71 -7.95
C GLN A 129 -47.12 4.53 -7.99
N GLY A 130 -47.84 4.32 -6.88
CA GLY A 130 -49.14 3.67 -6.95
C GLY A 130 -50.14 4.67 -7.51
N HIS A 131 -50.27 4.75 -8.85
CA HIS A 131 -51.37 5.47 -9.48
C HIS A 131 -52.29 4.45 -10.14
N VAL A 132 -53.27 3.99 -9.36
CA VAL A 132 -54.45 3.26 -9.83
C VAL A 132 -55.19 4.19 -10.80
N LYS A 133 -55.12 3.90 -12.11
CA LYS A 133 -55.99 4.52 -13.11
C LYS A 133 -57.38 3.91 -12.97
N ILE A 134 -58.26 4.61 -12.24
CA ILE A 134 -59.70 4.45 -12.39
C ILE A 134 -60.06 4.98 -13.78
N LYS A 135 -60.61 4.11 -14.63
CA LYS A 135 -61.22 4.46 -15.91
C LYS A 135 -62.67 4.85 -15.65
N GLU A 136 -62.93 6.14 -15.61
CA GLU A 136 -64.19 6.76 -16.04
C GLU A 136 -63.75 7.75 -17.13
N GLY A 137 -64.12 7.58 -18.39
CA GLY A 137 -65.47 7.83 -18.89
C GLY A 137 -65.52 9.26 -19.42
N THR A 138 -66.03 9.43 -20.66
CA THR A 138 -66.51 10.67 -21.28
C THR A 138 -65.62 11.34 -22.36
N VAL A 139 -66.06 11.10 -23.62
CA VAL A 139 -66.27 12.02 -24.75
C VAL A 139 -65.06 12.63 -25.49
N ALA A 140 -65.01 12.25 -26.77
CA ALA A 140 -64.31 12.94 -27.84
C ALA A 140 -65.04 14.24 -28.22
N ILE A 141 -64.30 15.32 -28.47
CA ILE A 141 -64.51 16.32 -29.54
C ILE A 141 -63.16 17.06 -29.69
N GLU A 142 -62.81 17.27 -30.95
CA GLU A 142 -61.59 17.84 -31.52
C GLU A 142 -61.73 19.38 -31.69
N PRO A 143 -60.89 20.05 -32.51
CA PRO A 143 -59.62 20.73 -32.23
C PRO A 143 -59.74 22.27 -32.14
N ASP A 144 -58.71 22.98 -31.69
CA ASP A 144 -58.38 24.28 -32.32
C ASP A 144 -56.90 24.66 -32.18
N GLU A 145 -56.41 25.23 -33.27
CA GLU A 145 -55.07 25.74 -33.56
C GLU A 145 -54.68 26.95 -32.69
N ALA A 146 -53.40 26.99 -32.26
CA ALA A 146 -52.55 28.18 -32.44
C ALA A 146 -51.14 28.00 -31.85
N LEU A 147 -50.16 28.04 -32.76
CA LEU A 147 -48.81 28.60 -32.65
C LEU A 147 -48.11 28.60 -31.28
N ARG A 148 -46.94 27.94 -31.22
CA ARG A 148 -45.65 28.65 -31.14
C ARG A 148 -44.43 27.74 -31.42
N PRO A 149 -43.36 28.31 -32.00
CA PRO A 149 -42.26 27.55 -32.57
C PRO A 149 -41.25 27.09 -31.51
N ILE A 150 -40.72 25.91 -31.78
CA ILE A 150 -39.61 25.22 -31.12
C ILE A 150 -38.44 26.20 -30.91
N SER A 151 -38.24 26.63 -29.67
CA SER A 151 -37.03 27.34 -29.27
C SER A 151 -35.90 26.32 -29.22
N ARG A 152 -34.95 26.46 -30.14
CA ARG A 152 -33.68 25.70 -30.17
C ARG A 152 -33.01 25.79 -28.80
N LEU A 153 -32.93 24.66 -28.12
CA LEU A 153 -32.07 24.46 -26.97
C LEU A 153 -30.62 24.46 -27.48
N GLU A 154 -29.99 25.62 -27.46
CA GLU A 154 -28.54 25.77 -27.56
C GLU A 154 -27.88 24.78 -26.57
N PRO A 155 -26.92 23.95 -27.02
CA PRO A 155 -26.20 23.06 -26.13
C PRO A 155 -25.34 23.92 -25.22
N LYS A 156 -25.77 24.08 -23.96
CA LYS A 156 -24.97 24.71 -22.90
C LYS A 156 -23.57 24.11 -22.92
N GLU A 157 -22.61 24.92 -23.37
CA GLU A 157 -21.19 24.60 -23.31
C GLU A 157 -20.88 24.12 -21.89
N LYS A 158 -20.42 22.88 -21.80
CA LYS A 158 -19.95 22.29 -20.55
C LYS A 158 -18.67 23.00 -20.17
N LYS A 159 -18.79 24.18 -19.54
CA LYS A 159 -17.69 24.88 -18.89
C LYS A 159 -16.89 23.83 -18.13
N GLU A 160 -15.62 23.69 -18.47
CA GLU A 160 -14.65 22.88 -17.75
C GLU A 160 -14.74 23.25 -16.27
N LYS A 161 -15.54 22.51 -15.51
CA LYS A 161 -15.60 22.64 -14.06
C LYS A 161 -14.22 22.21 -13.59
N SER A 162 -13.42 23.23 -13.29
CA SER A 162 -11.97 23.15 -13.24
C SER A 162 -11.50 21.94 -12.43
N LYS A 163 -10.43 21.30 -12.89
CA LYS A 163 -9.70 20.26 -12.17
C LYS A 163 -9.42 20.67 -10.70
N LYS A 164 -9.38 21.98 -10.41
CA LYS A 164 -9.27 22.55 -9.06
C LYS A 164 -10.50 22.29 -8.18
N HIS A 165 -11.74 22.34 -8.70
CA HIS A 165 -12.93 21.98 -7.92
C HIS A 165 -12.95 20.48 -7.58
N TRP A 166 -12.50 19.64 -8.51
CA TRP A 166 -12.36 18.20 -8.28
C TRP A 166 -11.28 17.89 -7.22
N LEU A 167 -10.11 18.52 -7.32
CA LEU A 167 -9.04 18.41 -6.31
C LEU A 167 -9.48 18.92 -4.94
N ARG A 168 -10.17 20.07 -4.87
CA ARG A 168 -10.70 20.58 -3.60
C ARG A 168 -11.74 19.64 -2.99
N ARG A 169 -12.58 18.99 -3.78
CA ARG A 169 -13.58 18.03 -3.26
C ARG A 169 -12.94 16.72 -2.77
N LYS A 170 -11.89 16.24 -3.43
CA LYS A 170 -11.17 15.00 -3.07
C LYS A 170 -10.19 15.20 -1.91
N CYS A 171 -9.46 16.31 -1.86
CA CYS A 171 -8.46 16.58 -0.81
C CYS A 171 -9.06 17.14 0.49
N ARG A 172 -10.32 17.62 0.50
CA ARG A 172 -10.99 18.10 1.72
C ARG A 172 -11.10 17.02 2.81
N HIS A 173 -11.19 15.76 2.40
CA HIS A 173 -11.34 14.64 3.31
C HIS A 173 -10.02 14.18 3.96
N VAL A 174 -8.88 14.67 3.45
CA VAL A 174 -7.53 14.26 3.93
C VAL A 174 -6.93 15.31 4.87
N PHE A 175 -7.33 16.59 4.76
CA PHE A 175 -6.69 17.70 5.48
C PHE A 175 -7.59 18.45 6.47
N VAL A 176 -8.82 18.00 6.70
CA VAL A 176 -9.72 18.64 7.68
C VAL A 176 -10.24 17.58 8.65
N HIS A 177 -9.37 17.10 9.52
CA HIS A 177 -9.81 16.77 10.87
C HIS A 177 -9.22 17.85 11.76
N SER A 178 -9.93 18.97 11.84
CA SER A 178 -9.73 19.91 12.95
C SER A 178 -9.80 19.10 14.23
N GLU A 179 -8.91 19.38 15.19
CA GLU A 179 -8.87 18.68 16.47
C GLU A 179 -10.27 18.61 17.14
N ALA A 180 -11.10 19.63 16.93
CA ALA A 180 -12.49 19.67 17.38
C ALA A 180 -13.39 18.60 16.74
N GLU A 181 -13.19 18.27 15.47
CA GLU A 181 -13.93 17.23 14.76
C GLU A 181 -13.49 15.83 15.20
N LEU A 182 -12.18 15.66 15.47
CA LEU A 182 -11.66 14.41 16.05
C LEU A 182 -12.29 14.15 17.43
N ARG A 183 -12.38 15.19 18.29
CA ARG A 183 -13.07 15.10 19.59
C ARG A 183 -14.55 14.75 19.44
N ARG A 184 -15.25 15.31 18.45
CA ARG A 184 -16.66 14.95 18.17
C ARG A 184 -16.81 13.49 17.74
N GLN A 185 -15.90 12.98 16.93
CA GLN A 185 -15.91 11.58 16.51
C GLN A 185 -15.61 10.63 17.68
N GLN A 186 -14.64 10.98 18.53
CA GLN A 186 -14.36 10.23 19.76
C GLN A 186 -15.58 10.21 20.69
N ALA A 187 -16.18 11.36 20.97
CA ALA A 187 -17.39 11.44 21.79
C ALA A 187 -18.57 10.66 21.19
N LYS A 188 -18.68 10.60 19.85
CA LYS A 188 -19.70 9.80 19.18
C LYS A 188 -19.43 8.30 19.35
N ARG A 189 -18.17 7.87 19.18
CA ARG A 189 -17.77 6.47 19.38
C ARG A 189 -18.02 6.02 20.81
N GLU A 190 -17.66 6.83 21.80
CA GLU A 190 -17.93 6.52 23.22
C GLU A 190 -19.43 6.35 23.51
N ARG A 191 -20.29 7.16 22.88
CA ARG A 191 -21.75 6.99 23.01
C ARG A 191 -22.22 5.69 22.38
N GLU A 192 -21.72 5.36 21.19
CA GLU A 192 -22.05 4.11 20.50
C GLU A 192 -21.57 2.89 21.29
N GLU A 193 -20.39 2.96 21.93
CA GLU A 193 -19.85 1.92 22.80
C GLU A 193 -20.73 1.72 24.05
N ARG A 194 -21.17 2.79 24.71
CA ARG A 194 -22.10 2.69 25.86
C ARG A 194 -23.42 2.00 25.47
N VAL A 195 -24.01 2.39 24.33
CA VAL A 195 -25.24 1.74 23.84
C VAL A 195 -25.00 0.27 23.52
N HIS A 196 -23.82 -0.06 22.96
CA HIS A 196 -23.46 -1.45 22.69
C HIS A 196 -23.31 -2.26 23.98
N GLU A 197 -22.65 -1.72 24.99
CA GLU A 197 -22.51 -2.35 26.30
C GLU A 197 -23.86 -2.60 26.98
N GLU A 198 -24.78 -1.63 26.93
CA GLU A 198 -26.14 -1.79 27.44
C GLU A 198 -26.90 -2.90 26.71
N HIS A 199 -26.83 -2.92 25.37
CA HIS A 199 -27.44 -3.99 24.58
C HIS A 199 -26.83 -5.37 24.88
N VAL A 200 -25.52 -5.44 25.10
CA VAL A 200 -24.84 -6.69 25.45
C VAL A 200 -25.26 -7.16 26.84
N LYS A 201 -25.30 -6.27 27.84
CA LYS A 201 -25.79 -6.59 29.18
C LYS A 201 -27.22 -7.11 29.14
N HIS A 202 -28.11 -6.40 28.44
CA HIS A 202 -29.50 -6.83 28.29
C HIS A 202 -29.62 -8.21 27.62
N LYS A 203 -28.79 -8.50 26.62
CA LYS A 203 -28.74 -9.85 26.03
C LYS A 203 -28.26 -10.89 27.05
N ILE A 204 -27.20 -10.61 27.81
CA ILE A 204 -26.70 -11.54 28.83
C ILE A 204 -27.79 -11.84 29.87
N GLU A 205 -28.49 -10.81 30.37
CA GLU A 205 -29.62 -10.96 31.30
C GLU A 205 -30.74 -11.81 30.70
N LYS A 206 -31.12 -11.56 29.45
CA LYS A 206 -32.15 -12.35 28.78
C LYS A 206 -31.76 -13.82 28.63
N TRP A 207 -30.51 -14.11 28.31
CA TRP A 207 -30.02 -15.48 28.11
C TRP A 207 -29.82 -16.22 29.43
N THR A 208 -29.38 -15.52 30.48
CA THR A 208 -29.26 -16.09 31.82
C THR A 208 -30.64 -16.41 32.40
N HIS A 209 -31.60 -15.49 32.31
CA HIS A 209 -32.98 -15.73 32.71
C HIS A 209 -33.64 -16.90 31.94
N ALA A 210 -33.40 -17.00 30.64
CA ALA A 210 -33.89 -18.13 29.84
C ALA A 210 -33.30 -19.47 30.30
N ARG A 211 -32.02 -19.50 30.67
CA ARG A 211 -31.33 -20.69 31.19
C ARG A 211 -31.88 -21.09 32.56
N GLU A 212 -32.11 -20.12 33.45
CA GLU A 212 -32.70 -20.37 34.78
C GLU A 212 -34.11 -20.96 34.68
N LEU A 213 -34.95 -20.41 33.79
CA LEU A 213 -36.28 -20.97 33.51
C LEU A 213 -36.22 -22.41 33.00
N GLU A 214 -35.24 -22.73 32.16
CA GLU A 214 -35.04 -24.09 31.66
C GLU A 214 -34.58 -25.04 32.77
N GLU A 215 -33.67 -24.60 33.64
CA GLU A 215 -33.26 -25.38 34.82
C GLU A 215 -34.41 -25.62 35.79
N GLN A 216 -35.25 -24.61 36.04
CA GLN A 216 -36.44 -24.74 36.89
C GLN A 216 -37.43 -25.75 36.29
N LYS A 217 -37.73 -25.66 34.99
CA LYS A 217 -38.55 -26.67 34.29
C LYS A 217 -37.98 -28.07 34.40
N ARG A 218 -36.65 -28.23 34.35
CA ARG A 218 -35.99 -29.53 34.55
C ARG A 218 -36.12 -30.04 35.98
N ARG A 219 -36.12 -29.17 36.99
CA ARG A 219 -36.37 -29.53 38.40
C ARG A 219 -37.82 -29.96 38.59
N ASP A 220 -38.78 -29.16 38.14
CA ASP A 220 -40.22 -29.46 38.25
C ASP A 220 -40.59 -30.79 37.58
N LYS A 221 -40.01 -31.07 36.40
CA LYS A 221 -40.20 -32.35 35.70
C LYS A 221 -39.67 -33.54 36.51
N LYS A 222 -38.53 -33.38 37.19
CA LYS A 222 -37.96 -34.42 38.06
C LYS A 222 -38.84 -34.65 39.29
N GLU A 223 -39.36 -33.59 39.90
CA GLU A 223 -40.27 -33.71 41.06
C GLU A 223 -41.57 -34.41 40.67
N ARG A 224 -42.20 -34.01 39.56
CA ARG A 224 -43.40 -34.70 39.04
C ARG A 224 -43.16 -36.18 38.72
N SER A 225 -41.97 -36.53 38.22
CA SER A 225 -41.62 -37.94 37.98
C SER A 225 -41.33 -38.74 39.26
N LYS A 226 -41.00 -38.05 40.36
CA LYS A 226 -40.65 -38.66 41.65
C LYS A 226 -41.83 -38.83 42.59
N SER A 227 -42.93 -38.11 42.38
CA SER A 227 -44.21 -38.34 43.04
C SER A 227 -44.98 -39.40 42.25
N PRO A 228 -44.82 -40.71 42.54
CA PRO A 228 -45.60 -41.74 41.89
C PRO A 228 -47.01 -41.66 42.50
N SER A 229 -48.02 -41.83 41.66
CA SER A 229 -49.41 -42.01 42.08
C SER A 229 -49.52 -43.08 43.16
N GLU A 230 -49.77 -42.66 44.41
CA GLU A 230 -50.45 -43.48 45.42
C GLU A 230 -51.90 -43.72 45.01
#